data_AF-A0A8H7NK95-F1
#
_entry.id   AF-A0A8H7NK95-F1
#
_cell.length_a   1.000
_cell.length_b   1.000
_cell.length_c   1.000
_cell.angle_alpha   90.00
_cell.angle_beta   90.00
_cell.angle_gamma   90.00
#
_symmetry.space_group_name_H-M   'P 1'
#
loop_
_entity.id
_entity.type
_entity.pdbx_description
1 polymer ?
#
loop_
_entity_poly.entity_id
_entity_poly.type
_entity_poly.pdbx_seq_one_letter_code
_entity_poly.pdbx_strand_id
1 'polypeptide(L)'
;MICCEKCEDWFHGECIKLSKEIGESLIERFVCPNCTKEGLSTIYKKTCALGTCRKAARLWQDETSVFCSNEHAQVWWERLVSRLPKGKAKNGLNDHLSQDEFMALITSDLSGVDENGLLTLVKMPFQKEATKIQDAKGSTPEEDLSEILTQEEKSILEDAANTRFHLAEDTLLCHKMLTLIELAQERRRKVINAGPFGDDMCGYDPRLDTISARDAFAAFVKSSEGEAIFQASELGEAEGICERKRCKVHGGWQKMLVLGIKHQIREMAGQAAEVSEEEKIVRDAAGERWRRKKAECNWVEVLDGA
;
A
#
# COMPACT_ATOMS: atom_id res chain seq x y z
N MET A 1 -17.03 -56.50 -20.49
CA MET A 1 -17.62 -56.74 -19.15
C MET A 1 -16.74 -56.06 -18.12
N ILE A 2 -17.29 -55.63 -16.98
CA ILE A 2 -16.55 -54.94 -15.92
C ILE A 2 -16.83 -55.62 -14.56
N CYS A 3 -15.80 -55.77 -13.73
CA CYS A 3 -15.89 -56.45 -12.44
C CYS A 3 -16.12 -55.43 -11.31
N CYS A 4 -17.03 -55.72 -10.39
CA CYS A 4 -17.26 -54.89 -9.21
C CYS A 4 -16.25 -55.21 -8.10
N GLU A 5 -15.59 -54.19 -7.54
CA GLU A 5 -14.61 -54.40 -6.46
C GLU A 5 -15.18 -54.89 -5.13
N LYS A 6 -16.51 -54.83 -4.94
CA LYS A 6 -17.14 -55.19 -3.66
C LYS A 6 -17.71 -56.61 -3.65
N CYS A 7 -18.47 -56.98 -4.69
CA CYS A 7 -19.10 -58.30 -4.78
C CYS A 7 -18.39 -59.23 -5.77
N GLU A 8 -17.35 -58.75 -6.47
CA GLU A 8 -16.55 -59.50 -7.44
C GLU A 8 -17.36 -60.07 -8.63
N ASP A 9 -18.62 -59.65 -8.80
CA ASP A 9 -19.47 -60.02 -9.92
C ASP A 9 -19.11 -59.23 -11.20
N TRP A 10 -19.38 -59.85 -12.35
CA TRP A 10 -19.15 -59.30 -13.68
C TRP A 10 -20.43 -58.76 -14.31
N PHE A 11 -20.34 -57.54 -14.83
CA PHE A 11 -21.46 -56.83 -15.44
C PHE A 11 -21.19 -56.50 -16.92
N HIS A 12 -22.21 -56.64 -17.77
CA HIS A 12 -22.17 -56.07 -19.12
C HIS A 12 -22.38 -54.56 -19.04
N GLY A 13 -21.53 -53.77 -19.72
CA GLY A 13 -21.59 -52.30 -19.66
C GLY A 13 -22.96 -51.76 -20.06
N GLU A 14 -23.58 -52.32 -21.10
CA GLU A 14 -24.91 -51.92 -21.56
C GLU A 14 -26.01 -52.16 -20.51
N CYS A 15 -25.96 -53.29 -19.79
CA CYS A 15 -26.93 -53.63 -18.75
C CYS A 15 -26.90 -52.65 -17.56
N ILE A 16 -25.78 -51.99 -17.32
CA ILE A 16 -25.61 -50.98 -16.26
C ILE A 16 -25.56 -49.54 -16.80
N LYS A 17 -25.96 -49.32 -18.07
CA LYS A 17 -25.92 -48.01 -18.75
C LYS A 17 -24.54 -47.36 -18.76
N LEU A 18 -23.48 -48.15 -18.78
CA LEU A 18 -22.10 -47.71 -18.89
C LEU A 18 -21.64 -47.81 -20.35
N SER A 19 -21.29 -46.67 -20.95
CA SER A 19 -20.74 -46.68 -22.31
C SER A 19 -19.36 -47.34 -22.33
N LYS A 20 -19.03 -48.01 -23.43
CA LYS A 20 -17.74 -48.69 -23.62
C LYS A 20 -16.56 -47.75 -23.38
N GLU A 21 -16.63 -46.53 -23.91
CA GLU A 21 -15.58 -45.52 -23.78
C GLU A 21 -15.32 -45.12 -22.33
N ILE A 22 -16.38 -44.91 -21.53
CA ILE A 22 -16.25 -44.55 -20.11
C ILE A 22 -15.70 -45.75 -19.33
N GLY A 23 -16.23 -46.95 -19.60
CA GLY A 23 -15.83 -48.17 -18.91
C GLY A 23 -14.36 -48.55 -19.11
N GLU A 24 -13.82 -48.34 -20.32
CA GLU A 24 -12.43 -48.68 -20.64
C GLU A 24 -11.44 -47.59 -20.21
N SER A 25 -11.79 -46.31 -20.37
CA SER A 25 -10.80 -45.22 -20.26
C SER A 25 -10.92 -44.37 -19.00
N LEU A 26 -12.11 -44.26 -18.40
CA LEU A 26 -12.37 -43.31 -17.31
C LEU A 26 -12.62 -43.96 -15.96
N ILE A 27 -13.04 -45.22 -15.92
CA ILE A 27 -13.23 -45.89 -14.63
C ILE A 27 -11.87 -46.25 -14.04
N GLU A 28 -11.66 -45.82 -12.79
CA GLU A 28 -10.52 -46.25 -11.99
C GLU A 28 -10.92 -47.41 -11.09
N ARG A 29 -12.07 -47.30 -10.40
CA ARG A 29 -12.62 -48.32 -9.52
C ARG A 29 -14.12 -48.44 -9.72
N PHE A 30 -14.62 -49.62 -10.06
CA PHE A 30 -16.04 -49.84 -10.36
C PHE A 30 -16.81 -50.42 -9.17
N VAL A 31 -17.92 -49.78 -8.81
CA VAL A 31 -18.89 -50.28 -7.84
C VAL A 31 -20.25 -50.42 -8.53
N CYS A 32 -20.84 -51.62 -8.49
CA CYS A 32 -22.11 -51.89 -9.16
C CYS A 32 -23.29 -51.19 -8.44
N PRO A 33 -24.42 -50.95 -9.13
CA PRO A 33 -25.56 -50.23 -8.56
C PRO A 33 -26.10 -50.83 -7.25
N ASN A 34 -26.02 -52.15 -7.09
CA ASN A 34 -26.46 -52.85 -5.88
C ASN A 34 -25.48 -52.67 -4.70
N CYS A 35 -24.21 -52.40 -5.00
CA CYS A 35 -23.15 -52.24 -4.03
C CYS A 35 -22.91 -50.79 -3.60
N THR A 36 -23.39 -49.83 -4.39
CA THR A 36 -23.30 -48.39 -4.13
C THR A 36 -24.04 -48.01 -2.85
N LYS A 37 -23.33 -47.44 -1.88
CA LYS A 37 -23.84 -46.97 -0.57
C LYS A 37 -23.11 -45.68 -0.16
N GLU A 38 -23.51 -45.03 0.92
CA GLU A 38 -22.78 -43.87 1.45
C GLU A 38 -21.31 -44.23 1.72
N GLY A 39 -20.39 -43.56 1.01
CA GLY A 39 -18.93 -43.79 1.07
C GLY A 39 -18.36 -44.83 0.10
N LEU A 40 -19.20 -45.56 -0.66
CA LEU A 40 -18.77 -46.57 -1.63
C LEU A 40 -19.44 -46.29 -2.99
N SER A 41 -18.69 -45.65 -3.88
CA SER A 41 -19.12 -45.30 -5.24
C SER A 41 -18.02 -45.57 -6.27
N THR A 42 -18.41 -45.67 -7.54
CA THR A 42 -17.46 -45.75 -8.66
C THR A 42 -16.58 -44.50 -8.68
N ILE A 43 -15.27 -44.70 -8.73
CA ILE A 43 -14.27 -43.63 -8.84
C ILE A 43 -13.87 -43.51 -10.31
N TYR A 44 -13.93 -42.27 -10.81
CA TYR A 44 -13.61 -41.93 -12.18
C TYR A 44 -12.33 -41.08 -12.23
N LYS A 45 -11.48 -41.38 -13.22
CA LYS A 45 -10.36 -40.54 -13.61
C LYS A 45 -10.87 -39.19 -14.11
N LYS A 46 -10.10 -38.13 -13.87
CA LYS A 46 -10.39 -36.80 -14.42
C LYS A 46 -10.37 -36.86 -15.94
N THR A 47 -11.41 -36.32 -16.58
CA THR A 47 -11.48 -36.20 -18.04
C THR A 47 -10.52 -35.14 -18.54
N CYS A 48 -10.10 -35.28 -19.79
CA CYS A 48 -9.34 -34.27 -20.54
C CYS A 48 -10.02 -32.89 -20.45
N ALA A 49 -9.24 -31.84 -20.19
CA ALA A 49 -9.73 -30.46 -20.08
C ALA A 49 -10.24 -29.88 -21.41
N LEU A 50 -9.90 -30.51 -22.55
CA LEU A 50 -10.53 -30.21 -23.82
C LEU A 50 -11.98 -30.71 -23.77
N GLY A 51 -12.94 -29.82 -23.47
CA GLY A 51 -14.33 -30.19 -23.11
C GLY A 51 -15.11 -31.07 -24.11
N THR A 52 -14.59 -31.28 -25.32
CA THR A 52 -15.12 -32.22 -26.32
C THR A 52 -14.55 -33.64 -26.20
N CYS A 53 -13.55 -33.87 -25.34
CA CYS A 53 -12.85 -35.13 -25.17
C CYS A 53 -13.24 -35.80 -23.85
N ARG A 54 -13.57 -37.10 -23.92
CA ARG A 54 -13.92 -37.92 -22.76
C ARG A 54 -12.84 -38.95 -22.39
N LYS A 55 -11.61 -38.77 -22.87
CA LYS A 55 -10.47 -39.60 -22.46
C LYS A 55 -9.92 -39.12 -21.11
N ALA A 56 -9.29 -40.00 -20.34
CA ALA A 56 -8.65 -39.64 -19.09
C ALA A 56 -7.45 -38.68 -19.30
N ALA A 57 -7.30 -37.72 -18.40
CA ALA A 57 -6.14 -36.84 -18.32
C ALA A 57 -4.90 -37.57 -17.77
N ARG A 58 -3.71 -37.16 -18.19
CA ARG A 58 -2.43 -37.76 -17.77
C ARG A 58 -1.90 -37.12 -16.48
N LEU A 59 -2.65 -37.16 -15.38
CA LEU A 59 -2.20 -36.49 -14.13
C LEU A 59 -1.18 -37.31 -13.32
N TRP A 60 -1.01 -38.60 -13.63
CA TRP A 60 -0.15 -39.54 -12.87
C TRP A 60 0.96 -40.15 -13.73
N GLN A 61 1.36 -39.47 -14.81
CA GLN A 61 2.47 -39.88 -15.68
C GLN A 61 3.67 -38.95 -15.47
N ASP A 62 4.86 -39.36 -15.95
CA ASP A 62 6.10 -38.56 -15.87
C ASP A 62 5.92 -37.14 -16.45
N GLU A 63 5.11 -37.01 -17.51
CA GLU A 63 4.62 -35.74 -18.04
C GLU A 63 3.19 -35.47 -17.57
N THR A 64 3.05 -34.89 -16.37
CA THR A 64 1.75 -34.57 -15.80
C THR A 64 1.01 -33.53 -16.65
N SER A 65 -0.20 -33.87 -17.13
CA SER A 65 -1.02 -32.97 -17.95
C SER A 65 -2.51 -33.15 -17.66
N VAL A 66 -3.25 -32.04 -17.67
CA VAL A 66 -4.72 -32.02 -17.62
C VAL A 66 -5.36 -32.49 -18.94
N PHE A 67 -4.55 -32.84 -19.94
CA PHE A 67 -4.99 -33.32 -21.26
C PHE A 67 -4.61 -34.80 -21.47
N CYS A 68 -5.36 -35.49 -22.33
CA CYS A 68 -5.06 -36.88 -22.68
C CYS A 68 -3.92 -37.02 -23.71
N SER A 69 -3.71 -36.04 -24.59
CA SER A 69 -2.62 -35.98 -25.58
C SER A 69 -2.01 -34.57 -25.65
N ASN A 70 -0.77 -34.46 -26.14
CA ASN A 70 -0.14 -33.15 -26.38
C ASN A 70 -0.88 -32.38 -27.48
N GLU A 71 -1.44 -33.07 -28.46
CA GLU A 71 -2.31 -32.49 -29.50
C GLU A 71 -3.54 -31.79 -28.89
N HIS A 72 -4.18 -32.40 -27.87
CA HIS A 72 -5.33 -31.79 -27.20
C HIS A 72 -4.94 -30.57 -26.36
N ALA A 73 -3.75 -30.58 -25.76
CA ALA A 73 -3.20 -29.41 -25.09
C ALA A 73 -2.95 -28.28 -26.10
N GLN A 74 -2.36 -28.59 -27.24
CA GLN A 74 -2.08 -27.65 -28.32
C GLN A 74 -3.36 -27.01 -28.88
N VAL A 75 -4.37 -27.81 -29.20
CA VAL A 75 -5.68 -27.31 -29.68
C VAL A 75 -6.35 -26.42 -28.64
N TRP A 76 -6.22 -26.75 -27.36
CA TRP A 76 -6.75 -25.91 -26.29
C TRP A 76 -6.03 -24.55 -26.23
N TRP A 77 -4.70 -24.55 -26.34
CA TRP A 77 -3.88 -23.34 -26.39
C TRP A 77 -4.21 -22.47 -27.60
N GLU A 78 -4.30 -23.06 -28.79
CA GLU A 78 -4.67 -22.35 -30.02
C GLU A 78 -6.07 -21.71 -29.89
N ARG A 79 -7.03 -22.42 -29.32
CA ARG A 79 -8.36 -21.87 -29.04
C ARG A 79 -8.29 -20.72 -28.04
N LEU A 80 -7.49 -20.83 -27.00
CA LEU A 80 -7.32 -19.75 -26.02
C LEU A 80 -6.71 -18.50 -26.66
N VAL A 81 -5.59 -18.65 -27.38
CA VAL A 81 -4.92 -17.53 -28.06
C VAL A 81 -5.83 -16.91 -29.11
N SER A 82 -6.58 -17.72 -29.87
CA SER A 82 -7.51 -17.21 -30.90
C SER A 82 -8.64 -16.32 -30.36
N ARG A 83 -8.99 -16.45 -29.07
CA ARG A 83 -10.00 -15.60 -28.40
C ARG A 83 -9.47 -14.22 -28.03
N LEU A 84 -8.15 -14.03 -28.00
CA LEU A 84 -7.55 -12.74 -27.70
C LEU A 84 -7.66 -11.78 -28.89
N PRO A 85 -7.72 -10.45 -28.66
CA PRO A 85 -7.74 -9.45 -29.72
C PRO A 85 -6.50 -9.52 -30.63
N LYS A 86 -6.70 -9.28 -31.93
CA LYS A 86 -5.62 -9.16 -32.92
C LYS A 86 -5.20 -7.69 -33.05
N GLY A 87 -3.92 -7.40 -32.82
CA GLY A 87 -3.32 -6.07 -33.00
C GLY A 87 -3.08 -5.28 -31.72
N LYS A 88 -2.15 -4.31 -31.79
CA LYS A 88 -1.80 -3.41 -30.68
C LYS A 88 -3.01 -2.54 -30.32
N ALA A 89 -3.31 -2.42 -29.01
CA ALA A 89 -4.29 -1.47 -28.52
C ALA A 89 -3.90 -0.06 -29.00
N LYS A 90 -4.79 0.61 -29.76
CA LYS A 90 -4.55 1.98 -30.24
C LYS A 90 -4.55 3.02 -29.11
N ASN A 91 -5.08 2.66 -27.94
CA ASN A 91 -5.20 3.53 -26.79
C ASN A 91 -4.61 2.85 -25.55
N GLY A 92 -3.40 3.25 -25.16
CA GLY A 92 -2.83 3.02 -23.82
C GLY A 92 -2.81 1.58 -23.30
N LEU A 93 -2.36 1.43 -22.07
CA LEU A 93 -2.42 0.18 -21.31
C LEU A 93 -3.91 -0.16 -21.08
N ASN A 94 -4.43 -1.17 -21.78
CA ASN A 94 -5.72 -1.77 -21.50
C ASN A 94 -5.53 -3.05 -20.67
N ASP A 95 -6.53 -3.39 -19.85
CA ASP A 95 -6.58 -4.65 -19.06
C ASP A 95 -6.67 -5.93 -19.91
N HIS A 96 -6.60 -5.82 -21.24
CA HIS A 96 -6.68 -6.93 -22.18
C HIS A 96 -5.39 -7.08 -22.95
N LEU A 97 -4.76 -8.25 -22.83
CA LEU A 97 -3.57 -8.63 -23.62
C LEU A 97 -3.98 -8.94 -25.06
N SER A 98 -3.26 -8.36 -26.03
CA SER A 98 -3.32 -8.79 -27.42
C SER A 98 -2.65 -10.16 -27.62
N GLN A 99 -2.93 -10.81 -28.75
CA GLN A 99 -2.25 -12.07 -29.12
C GLN A 99 -0.72 -11.92 -29.11
N ASP A 100 -0.20 -10.82 -29.66
CA ASP A 100 1.23 -10.58 -29.75
C ASP A 100 1.87 -10.35 -28.37
N GLU A 101 1.22 -9.59 -27.49
CA GLU A 101 1.70 -9.35 -26.12
C GLU A 101 1.66 -10.63 -25.27
N PHE A 102 0.59 -11.42 -25.40
CA PHE A 102 0.48 -12.69 -24.70
C PHE A 102 1.55 -13.69 -25.13
N MET A 103 1.80 -13.81 -26.44
CA MET A 103 2.87 -14.66 -26.97
C MET A 103 4.25 -14.14 -26.55
N ALA A 104 4.47 -12.83 -26.59
CA ALA A 104 5.70 -12.22 -26.09
C ALA A 104 5.95 -12.57 -24.62
N LEU A 105 4.92 -12.49 -23.76
CA LEU A 105 5.02 -12.86 -22.35
C LEU A 105 5.41 -14.34 -22.16
N ILE A 106 4.77 -15.27 -22.88
CA ILE A 106 5.09 -16.70 -22.80
C ILE A 106 6.53 -16.97 -23.25
N THR A 107 6.98 -16.29 -24.30
CA THR A 107 8.35 -16.45 -24.82
C THR A 107 9.40 -15.69 -24.01
N SER A 108 8.96 -14.82 -23.09
CA SER A 108 9.86 -14.01 -22.27
C SER A 108 10.15 -14.70 -20.95
N ASP A 109 11.44 -14.73 -20.55
CA ASP A 109 11.88 -15.14 -19.19
C ASP A 109 11.50 -14.09 -18.11
N LEU A 110 10.48 -13.27 -18.37
CA LEU A 110 10.01 -12.22 -17.46
C LEU A 110 9.05 -12.76 -16.40
N SER A 111 8.42 -13.92 -16.65
CA SER A 111 7.45 -14.53 -15.75
C SER A 111 8.00 -15.79 -15.09
N GLY A 112 7.67 -15.96 -13.82
CA GLY A 112 8.09 -17.10 -13.00
C GLY A 112 7.05 -17.37 -11.94
N VAL A 113 7.32 -18.38 -11.13
CA VAL A 113 6.39 -18.86 -10.11
C VAL A 113 7.07 -18.68 -8.76
N ASP A 114 6.40 -18.00 -7.84
CA ASP A 114 6.89 -17.87 -6.47
C ASP A 114 6.77 -19.20 -5.69
N GLU A 115 7.26 -19.22 -4.45
CA GLU A 115 7.21 -20.40 -3.57
C GLU A 115 5.77 -20.88 -3.29
N ASN A 116 4.77 -20.04 -3.53
CA ASN A 116 3.36 -20.31 -3.30
C ASN A 116 2.60 -20.72 -4.59
N GLY A 117 3.29 -20.83 -5.72
CA GLY A 117 2.66 -21.19 -6.99
C GLY A 117 2.01 -20.01 -7.74
N LEU A 118 2.22 -18.77 -7.30
CA LEU A 118 1.67 -17.57 -7.94
C LEU A 118 2.62 -17.04 -9.01
N LEU A 119 2.04 -16.57 -10.12
CA LEU A 119 2.77 -15.90 -11.20
C LEU A 119 3.35 -14.57 -10.69
N THR A 120 4.67 -14.46 -10.73
CA THR A 120 5.42 -13.24 -10.39
C THR A 120 6.33 -12.85 -11.54
N LEU A 121 6.65 -11.55 -11.64
CA LEU A 121 7.68 -11.09 -12.55
C LEU A 121 9.05 -11.47 -11.97
N VAL A 122 9.82 -12.28 -12.71
CA VAL A 122 11.15 -12.78 -12.29
C VAL A 122 12.18 -11.66 -12.25
N LYS A 123 12.00 -10.66 -13.12
CA LYS A 123 12.90 -9.50 -13.23
C LYS A 123 12.06 -8.23 -13.21
N MET A 124 12.20 -7.43 -12.16
CA MET A 124 11.69 -6.05 -12.22
C MET A 124 12.51 -5.27 -13.26
N PRO A 125 11.86 -4.39 -14.05
CA PRO A 125 12.58 -3.61 -15.05
C PRO A 125 13.74 -2.84 -14.41
N PHE A 126 14.91 -2.92 -15.05
CA PHE A 126 16.16 -2.26 -14.64
C PHE A 126 16.77 -2.73 -13.31
N GLN A 127 16.28 -3.83 -12.71
CA GLN A 127 16.98 -4.48 -11.61
C GLN A 127 18.12 -5.33 -12.20
N LYS A 128 19.36 -5.16 -11.69
CA LYS A 128 20.44 -6.09 -12.03
C LYS A 128 20.01 -7.50 -11.60
N GLU A 129 20.40 -8.51 -12.37
CA GLU A 129 20.25 -9.91 -11.94
C GLU A 129 20.70 -10.01 -10.51
N ALA A 130 19.81 -10.43 -9.62
CA ALA A 130 20.13 -10.70 -8.24
C ALA A 130 21.16 -11.83 -8.25
N THR A 131 22.45 -11.46 -8.30
CA THR A 131 23.50 -12.34 -7.80
C THR A 131 23.09 -12.67 -6.39
N LYS A 132 22.75 -13.94 -6.18
CA LYS A 132 22.41 -14.52 -4.89
C LYS A 132 23.39 -14.01 -3.83
N ILE A 133 22.99 -13.00 -3.07
CA ILE A 133 23.64 -12.63 -1.82
C ILE A 133 22.58 -12.90 -0.77
N GLN A 134 22.75 -14.07 -0.17
CA GLN A 134 22.16 -14.40 1.11
C GLN A 134 22.50 -13.29 2.11
N ASP A 135 21.51 -12.90 2.89
CA ASP A 135 21.67 -12.32 4.21
C ASP A 135 22.56 -11.08 4.32
N ALA A 136 21.98 -9.90 4.06
CA ALA A 136 22.44 -8.66 4.67
C ALA A 136 21.25 -7.85 5.18
N LYS A 137 20.92 -8.16 6.43
CA LYS A 137 20.15 -7.33 7.35
C LYS A 137 20.79 -5.92 7.37
N GLY A 138 20.00 -4.90 7.04
CA GLY A 138 20.18 -3.53 7.52
C GLY A 138 21.34 -2.74 6.96
N SER A 139 21.10 -2.04 5.84
CA SER A 139 21.60 -0.68 5.60
C SER A 139 20.99 -0.19 4.29
N THR A 140 20.03 0.73 4.37
CA THR A 140 19.69 1.58 3.23
C THR A 140 20.96 2.30 2.77
N PRO A 141 21.33 2.26 1.48
CA PRO A 141 22.52 2.92 1.00
C PRO A 141 22.22 4.42 0.84
N GLU A 142 22.06 5.13 1.95
CA GLU A 142 21.89 6.60 1.95
C GLU A 142 23.15 7.30 1.41
N GLU A 143 24.33 6.70 1.61
CA GLU A 143 25.61 7.24 1.11
C GLU A 143 25.71 7.19 -0.43
N ASP A 144 25.21 6.13 -1.08
CA ASP A 144 25.22 6.01 -2.55
C ASP A 144 24.28 7.02 -3.24
N LEU A 145 23.19 7.43 -2.59
CA LEU A 145 22.22 8.35 -3.21
C LEU A 145 22.82 9.76 -3.37
N SER A 146 23.69 10.19 -2.45
CA SER A 146 24.32 11.52 -2.51
C SER A 146 25.21 11.71 -3.76
N GLU A 147 25.79 10.63 -4.27
CA GLU A 147 26.57 10.61 -5.52
C GLU A 147 25.70 10.54 -6.78
N ILE A 148 24.46 10.05 -6.66
CA ILE A 148 23.54 9.81 -7.77
C ILE A 148 22.67 11.04 -8.10
N LEU A 149 22.43 11.88 -7.10
CA LEU A 149 21.58 13.07 -7.20
C LEU A 149 22.25 14.18 -8.03
N THR A 150 21.47 14.83 -8.90
CA THR A 150 21.91 16.05 -9.60
C THR A 150 21.98 17.23 -8.63
N GLN A 151 22.66 18.31 -9.04
CA GLN A 151 22.73 19.53 -8.22
C GLN A 151 21.33 20.13 -7.96
N GLU A 152 20.43 20.06 -8.93
CA GLU A 152 19.04 20.52 -8.81
C GLU A 152 18.24 19.65 -7.82
N GLU A 153 18.42 18.32 -7.87
CA GLU A 153 17.76 17.42 -6.93
C GLU A 153 18.26 17.61 -5.51
N LYS A 154 19.56 17.91 -5.33
CA LYS A 154 20.12 18.26 -4.03
C LYS A 154 19.47 19.53 -3.48
N SER A 155 19.34 20.60 -4.28
CA SER A 155 18.67 21.81 -3.82
C SER A 155 17.19 21.57 -3.48
N ILE A 156 16.48 20.78 -4.28
CA ILE A 156 15.07 20.44 -4.00
C ILE A 156 14.95 19.68 -2.66
N LEU A 157 15.82 18.71 -2.40
CA LEU A 157 15.81 17.95 -1.16
C LEU A 157 16.23 18.81 0.05
N GLU A 158 17.16 19.74 -0.12
CA GLU A 158 17.53 20.71 0.93
C GLU A 158 16.37 21.67 1.25
N ASP A 159 15.70 22.23 0.23
CA ASP A 159 14.54 23.09 0.40
C ASP A 159 13.36 22.35 1.05
N ALA A 160 13.12 21.10 0.66
CA ALA A 160 12.12 20.24 1.27
C ALA A 160 12.46 19.94 2.75
N ALA A 161 13.73 19.66 3.06
CA ALA A 161 14.18 19.44 4.43
C ALA A 161 14.00 20.70 5.29
N ASN A 162 14.35 21.88 4.77
CA ASN A 162 14.13 23.17 5.43
C ASN A 162 12.63 23.42 5.67
N THR A 163 11.79 23.11 4.69
CA THR A 163 10.33 23.26 4.80
C THR A 163 9.76 22.35 5.89
N ARG A 164 10.17 21.08 5.94
CA ARG A 164 9.76 20.16 7.02
C ARG A 164 10.23 20.63 8.39
N PHE A 165 11.44 21.17 8.49
CA PHE A 165 11.96 21.73 9.73
C PHE A 165 11.08 22.90 10.22
N HIS A 166 10.73 23.84 9.35
CA HIS A 166 9.84 24.96 9.71
C HIS A 166 8.43 24.49 10.09
N LEU A 167 7.85 23.52 9.37
CA LEU A 167 6.56 22.93 9.73
C LEU A 167 6.59 22.25 11.11
N ALA A 168 7.72 21.62 11.46
CA ALA A 168 7.91 21.02 12.78
C ALA A 168 8.03 22.09 13.89
N GLU A 169 8.76 23.19 13.65
CA GLU A 169 8.83 24.33 14.57
C GLU A 169 7.46 24.97 14.80
N ASP A 170 6.71 25.21 13.72
CA ASP A 170 5.36 25.78 13.79
C ASP A 170 4.38 24.82 14.50
N THR A 171 4.52 23.51 14.28
CA THR A 171 3.76 22.50 15.02
C THR A 171 4.04 22.57 16.52
N LEU A 172 5.31 22.68 16.91
CA LEU A 172 5.69 22.85 18.32
C LEU A 172 5.12 24.15 18.90
N LEU A 173 5.08 25.21 18.11
CA LEU A 173 4.49 26.49 18.50
C LEU A 173 2.98 26.35 18.77
N CYS A 174 2.23 25.65 17.90
CA CYS A 174 0.82 25.34 18.13
C CYS A 174 0.59 24.52 19.41
N HIS A 175 1.46 23.56 19.73
CA HIS A 175 1.37 22.83 20.99
C HIS A 175 1.55 23.77 22.20
N LYS A 176 2.50 24.71 22.14
CA LYS A 176 2.65 25.75 23.18
C LYS A 176 1.42 26.66 23.29
N MET A 177 0.74 26.98 22.18
CA MET A 177 -0.52 27.73 22.20
C MET A 177 -1.62 26.97 22.96
N LEU A 178 -1.73 25.64 22.73
CA LEU A 178 -2.67 24.79 23.47
C LEU A 178 -2.36 24.79 24.96
N THR A 179 -1.08 24.66 25.34
CA THR A 179 -0.65 24.76 26.74
C THR A 179 -1.06 26.09 27.35
N LEU A 180 -0.85 27.23 26.67
CA LEU A 180 -1.26 28.53 27.18
C LEU A 180 -2.77 28.62 27.43
N ILE A 181 -3.58 28.05 26.54
CA ILE A 181 -5.04 27.98 26.72
C ILE A 181 -5.41 27.11 27.92
N GLU A 182 -4.75 25.97 28.10
CA GLU A 182 -4.96 25.08 29.25
C GLU A 182 -4.63 25.79 30.57
N LEU A 183 -3.51 26.53 30.61
CA LEU A 183 -3.13 27.34 31.76
C LEU A 183 -4.16 28.43 32.05
N ALA A 184 -4.68 29.11 31.02
CA ALA A 184 -5.71 30.14 31.19
C ALA A 184 -7.03 29.54 31.72
N GLN A 185 -7.39 28.33 31.28
CA GLN A 185 -8.55 27.61 31.81
C GLN A 185 -8.33 27.17 33.26
N GLU A 186 -7.14 26.69 33.62
CA GLU A 186 -6.79 26.33 35.00
C GLU A 186 -6.84 27.56 35.92
N ARG A 187 -6.28 28.69 35.47
CA ARG A 187 -6.36 29.97 36.18
C ARG A 187 -7.81 30.38 36.41
N ARG A 188 -8.68 30.28 35.39
CA ARG A 188 -10.13 30.52 35.54
C ARG A 188 -10.76 29.59 36.59
N ARG A 189 -10.41 28.29 36.59
CA ARG A 189 -10.91 27.32 37.60
C ARG A 189 -10.48 27.72 39.01
N LYS A 190 -9.21 28.09 39.21
CA LYS A 190 -8.68 28.55 40.50
C LYS A 190 -9.46 29.78 41.02
N VAL A 191 -9.75 30.74 40.14
CA VAL A 191 -10.50 31.96 40.51
C VAL A 191 -11.96 31.68 40.86
N ILE A 192 -12.62 30.74 40.18
CA ILE A 192 -13.99 30.33 40.52
C ILE A 192 -14.01 29.60 41.87
N ASN A 193 -13.05 28.70 42.10
CA ASN A 193 -12.94 27.94 43.35
C ASN A 193 -12.62 28.83 44.56
N ALA A 194 -11.91 29.95 44.36
CA ALA A 194 -11.63 30.93 45.42
C ALA A 194 -12.90 31.68 45.91
N GLY A 195 -14.03 31.58 45.19
CA GLY A 195 -15.31 32.15 45.59
C GLY A 195 -15.69 33.58 45.16
N PRO A 196 -14.84 34.44 44.54
CA PRO A 196 -15.27 35.78 44.13
C PRO A 196 -16.19 35.79 42.90
N PHE A 197 -16.18 34.74 42.07
CA PHE A 197 -16.94 34.68 40.82
C PHE A 197 -17.60 33.31 40.61
N GLY A 198 -18.80 33.28 40.01
CA GLY A 198 -19.48 32.04 39.63
C GLY A 198 -19.10 31.55 38.23
N ASP A 199 -19.68 30.41 37.82
CA ASP A 199 -19.40 29.73 36.54
C ASP A 199 -19.65 30.58 35.28
N ASP A 200 -20.43 31.66 35.39
CA ASP A 200 -20.72 32.61 34.30
C ASP A 200 -19.54 33.54 33.93
N MET A 201 -18.42 33.48 34.66
CA MET A 201 -17.24 34.32 34.42
C MET A 201 -16.55 33.99 33.10
N CYS A 202 -16.16 35.02 32.33
CA CYS A 202 -15.44 34.84 31.07
C CYS A 202 -14.07 34.16 31.26
N GLY A 203 -13.20 34.73 32.10
CA GLY A 203 -11.89 34.16 32.41
C GLY A 203 -10.86 34.27 31.29
N TYR A 204 -11.10 35.10 30.27
CA TYR A 204 -10.16 35.30 29.15
C TYR A 204 -8.90 36.01 29.64
N ASP A 205 -7.73 35.50 29.24
CA ASP A 205 -6.43 36.10 29.55
C ASP A 205 -5.95 36.91 28.32
N PRO A 206 -5.58 38.20 28.46
CA PRO A 206 -5.09 39.03 27.34
C PRO A 206 -3.88 38.43 26.61
N ARG A 207 -3.08 37.59 27.28
CA ARG A 207 -1.96 36.89 26.62
C ARG A 207 -2.44 35.96 25.50
N LEU A 208 -3.70 35.51 25.54
CA LEU A 208 -4.29 34.70 24.45
C LEU A 208 -4.43 35.49 23.14
N ASP A 209 -4.37 36.82 23.15
CA ASP A 209 -4.37 37.64 21.93
C ASP A 209 -3.15 37.31 21.06
N THR A 210 -2.03 36.94 21.68
CA THR A 210 -0.81 36.54 20.96
C THR A 210 -1.01 35.29 20.11
N ILE A 211 -1.92 34.37 20.50
CA ILE A 211 -2.23 33.14 19.76
C ILE A 211 -2.82 33.42 18.38
N SER A 212 -3.49 34.56 18.21
CA SER A 212 -4.15 34.92 16.94
C SER A 212 -3.17 35.19 15.80
N ALA A 213 -1.89 35.47 16.10
CA ALA A 213 -0.86 35.75 15.11
C ALA A 213 0.41 34.95 15.40
N ARG A 214 0.82 34.10 14.45
CA ARG A 214 1.97 33.18 14.59
C ARG A 214 3.24 33.91 15.06
N ASP A 215 3.61 34.99 14.36
CA ASP A 215 4.87 35.68 14.62
C ASP A 215 4.84 36.43 15.97
N ALA A 216 3.67 36.92 16.38
CA ALA A 216 3.47 37.54 17.69
C ALA A 216 3.61 36.50 18.82
N PHE A 217 3.03 35.32 18.65
CA PHE A 217 3.19 34.23 19.61
C PHE A 217 4.62 33.71 19.66
N ALA A 218 5.29 33.58 18.52
CA ALA A 218 6.70 33.20 18.46
C ALA A 218 7.61 34.20 19.20
N ALA A 219 7.33 35.50 19.07
CA ALA A 219 8.02 36.54 19.83
C ALA A 219 7.70 36.46 21.34
N PHE A 220 6.45 36.19 21.71
CA PHE A 220 6.03 35.99 23.09
C PHE A 220 6.73 34.80 23.75
N VAL A 221 6.82 33.65 23.06
CA VAL A 221 7.51 32.46 23.58
C VAL A 221 9.00 32.71 23.84
N LYS A 222 9.63 33.60 23.07
CA LYS A 222 11.04 34.01 23.23
C LYS A 222 11.23 35.15 24.24
N SER A 223 10.15 35.75 24.73
CA SER A 223 10.24 36.79 25.76
C SER A 223 10.54 36.16 27.12
N SER A 224 11.15 36.93 28.02
CA SER A 224 11.42 36.48 29.39
C SER A 224 10.15 36.08 30.15
N GLU A 225 9.02 36.73 29.85
CA GLU A 225 7.71 36.38 30.40
C GLU A 225 7.21 35.02 29.88
N GLY A 226 7.27 34.81 28.57
CA GLY A 226 6.87 33.54 27.95
C GLY A 226 7.74 32.38 28.43
N GLU A 227 9.06 32.55 28.47
CA GLU A 227 9.98 31.54 28.98
C GLU A 227 9.66 31.16 30.43
N ALA A 228 9.42 32.16 31.31
CA ALA A 228 9.05 31.91 32.69
C ALA A 228 7.72 31.13 32.81
N ILE A 229 6.71 31.48 32.00
CA ILE A 229 5.40 30.80 32.02
C ILE A 229 5.52 29.34 31.57
N PHE A 230 6.25 29.08 30.48
CA PHE A 230 6.39 27.71 29.96
C PHE A 230 7.34 26.85 30.82
N GLN A 231 8.33 27.44 31.50
CA GLN A 231 9.17 26.72 32.46
C GLN A 231 8.43 26.41 33.76
N ALA A 232 7.69 27.38 34.31
CA ALA A 232 6.95 27.20 35.56
C ALA A 232 5.64 26.42 35.36
N SER A 233 5.14 26.30 34.13
CA SER A 233 3.81 25.75 33.81
C SER A 233 2.69 26.41 34.61
N GLU A 234 2.83 27.70 34.91
CA GLU A 234 1.83 28.48 35.63
C GLU A 234 1.73 29.90 35.05
N LEU A 235 0.51 30.38 34.93
CA LEU A 235 0.26 31.81 34.75
C LEU A 235 0.29 32.43 36.15
N GLY A 236 1.13 33.46 36.34
CA GLY A 236 1.29 34.18 37.62
C GLY A 236 0.00 34.85 38.13
N GLU A 237 0.15 35.82 39.04
CA GLU A 237 -0.98 36.40 39.80
C GLU A 237 -2.15 36.89 38.92
N ALA A 238 -3.35 36.89 39.52
CA ALA A 238 -4.65 36.98 38.85
C ALA A 238 -4.98 38.34 38.18
N GLU A 239 -4.00 39.19 37.93
CA GLU A 239 -4.20 40.49 37.28
C GLU A 239 -4.47 40.36 35.78
N GLY A 240 -5.48 41.08 35.28
CA GLY A 240 -5.79 41.20 33.85
C GLY A 240 -6.78 40.20 33.26
N ILE A 241 -7.33 39.26 34.04
CA ILE A 241 -8.33 38.31 33.53
C ILE A 241 -9.68 39.00 33.25
N CYS A 242 -10.39 38.57 32.22
CA CYS A 242 -11.71 39.11 31.90
C CYS A 242 -12.76 38.65 32.93
N GLU A 243 -13.17 39.55 33.82
CA GLU A 243 -14.16 39.29 34.88
C GLU A 243 -15.63 39.39 34.42
N ARG A 244 -15.87 39.82 33.17
CA ARG A 244 -17.24 40.04 32.65
C ARG A 244 -18.04 38.73 32.66
N LYS A 245 -19.23 38.76 33.26
CA LYS A 245 -20.20 37.66 33.20
C LYS A 245 -20.77 37.56 31.79
N ARG A 246 -20.84 36.35 31.22
CA ARG A 246 -21.36 36.08 29.86
C ARG A 246 -20.82 37.06 28.80
N CYS A 247 -19.49 37.27 28.80
CA CYS A 247 -18.83 38.18 27.86
C CYS A 247 -19.11 37.77 26.40
N LYS A 248 -19.59 38.72 25.58
CA LYS A 248 -19.84 38.50 24.15
C LYS A 248 -18.58 38.59 23.30
N VAL A 249 -17.60 39.40 23.71
CA VAL A 249 -16.35 39.62 22.96
C VAL A 249 -15.52 38.35 22.91
N HIS A 250 -15.35 37.67 24.05
CA HIS A 250 -14.63 36.40 24.15
C HIS A 250 -15.61 35.22 24.21
N GLY A 251 -16.71 35.28 23.46
CA GLY A 251 -17.72 34.22 23.49
C GLY A 251 -17.14 32.88 23.03
N GLY A 252 -17.05 31.90 23.93
CA GLY A 252 -16.62 30.54 23.59
C GLY A 252 -15.13 30.38 23.26
N TRP A 253 -14.28 31.32 23.69
CA TRP A 253 -12.84 31.30 23.45
C TRP A 253 -12.18 29.96 23.82
N GLN A 254 -12.67 29.29 24.88
CA GLN A 254 -12.13 28.02 25.38
C GLN A 254 -12.22 26.90 24.35
N LYS A 255 -13.29 26.88 23.55
CA LYS A 255 -13.51 25.87 22.51
C LYS A 255 -12.99 26.35 21.16
N MET A 256 -13.26 27.60 20.81
CA MET A 256 -12.94 28.15 19.49
C MET A 256 -11.42 28.18 19.25
N LEU A 257 -10.63 28.65 20.21
CA LEU A 257 -9.18 28.72 20.05
C LEU A 257 -8.56 27.32 19.95
N VAL A 258 -9.01 26.38 20.80
CA VAL A 258 -8.54 24.99 20.77
C VAL A 258 -8.87 24.31 19.44
N LEU A 259 -10.08 24.52 18.91
CA LEU A 259 -10.49 23.97 17.62
C LEU A 259 -9.67 24.56 16.47
N GLY A 260 -9.41 25.87 16.49
CA GLY A 260 -8.56 26.56 15.51
C GLY A 260 -7.13 25.99 15.48
N ILE A 261 -6.49 25.88 16.65
CA ILE A 261 -5.12 25.36 16.74
C ILE A 261 -5.06 23.88 16.35
N LYS A 262 -6.04 23.06 16.74
CA LYS A 262 -6.13 21.65 16.31
C LYS A 262 -6.34 21.50 14.81
N HIS A 263 -6.96 22.48 14.15
CA HIS A 263 -7.04 22.50 12.70
C HIS A 263 -5.68 22.82 12.08
N GLN A 264 -5.00 23.86 12.56
CA GLN A 264 -3.65 24.23 12.11
C GLN A 264 -2.65 23.07 12.26
N ILE A 265 -2.65 22.34 13.38
CA ILE A 265 -1.80 21.16 13.58
C ILE A 265 -2.06 20.10 12.51
N ARG A 266 -3.34 19.86 12.17
CA ARG A 266 -3.70 18.88 11.12
C ARG A 266 -3.27 19.35 9.73
N GLU A 267 -3.39 20.64 9.44
CA GLU A 267 -2.92 21.20 8.17
C GLU A 267 -1.40 21.09 8.03
N MET A 268 -0.63 21.47 9.06
CA MET A 268 0.83 21.35 9.06
C MET A 268 1.28 19.89 8.95
N ALA A 269 0.60 18.95 9.61
CA ALA A 269 0.87 17.53 9.47
C ALA A 269 0.59 17.04 8.03
N GLY A 270 -0.45 17.54 7.38
CA GLY A 270 -0.76 17.28 5.98
C GLY A 270 0.35 17.80 5.04
N GLN A 271 0.75 19.06 5.22
CA GLN A 271 1.84 19.68 4.45
C GLN A 271 3.17 18.94 4.63
N ALA A 272 3.50 18.54 5.86
CA ALA A 272 4.73 17.79 6.14
C ALA A 272 4.73 16.41 5.46
N ALA A 273 3.57 15.76 5.38
CA ALA A 273 3.40 14.49 4.68
C ALA A 273 3.52 14.66 3.16
N GLU A 274 2.96 15.73 2.59
CA GLU A 274 3.09 16.06 1.17
C GLU A 274 4.57 16.28 0.79
N VAL A 275 5.28 17.13 1.53
CA VAL A 275 6.71 17.39 1.30
C VAL A 275 7.54 16.10 1.45
N SER A 276 7.21 15.25 2.43
CA SER A 276 7.90 13.97 2.60
C SER A 276 7.68 13.01 1.42
N GLU A 277 6.51 13.02 0.79
CA GLU A 277 6.24 12.21 -0.39
C GLU A 277 6.96 12.78 -1.62
N GLU A 278 7.00 14.10 -1.78
CA GLU A 278 7.80 14.75 -2.83
C GLU A 278 9.29 14.39 -2.74
N GLU A 279 9.87 14.44 -1.53
CA GLU A 279 11.26 14.03 -1.34
C GLU A 279 11.48 12.55 -1.72
N LYS A 280 10.52 11.68 -1.38
CA LYS A 280 10.59 10.26 -1.72
C LYS A 280 10.53 10.06 -3.24
N ILE A 281 9.63 10.75 -3.93
CA ILE A 281 9.53 10.71 -5.40
C ILE A 281 10.86 11.14 -6.04
N VAL A 282 11.49 12.21 -5.56
CA VAL A 282 12.79 12.67 -6.06
C VAL A 282 13.88 11.61 -5.86
N ARG A 283 13.95 10.99 -4.68
CA ARG A 283 14.93 9.92 -4.38
C ARG A 283 14.70 8.67 -5.24
N ASP A 284 13.43 8.25 -5.39
CA ASP A 284 13.07 7.08 -6.19
C ASP A 284 13.37 7.30 -7.67
N ALA A 285 13.03 8.47 -8.22
CA ALA A 285 13.34 8.87 -9.59
C ALA A 285 14.85 8.92 -9.86
N ALA A 286 15.64 9.45 -8.92
CA ALA A 286 17.09 9.45 -9.00
C ALA A 286 17.66 8.01 -9.00
N GLY A 287 17.13 7.14 -8.14
CA GLY A 287 17.50 5.72 -8.09
C GLY A 287 17.15 4.96 -9.37
N GLU A 288 15.98 5.22 -9.97
CA GLU A 288 15.58 4.66 -11.27
C GLU A 288 16.47 5.13 -12.40
N ARG A 289 16.74 6.44 -12.50
CA ARG A 289 17.64 7.01 -13.50
C ARG A 289 19.01 6.35 -13.45
N TRP A 290 19.56 6.14 -12.25
CA TRP A 290 20.85 5.50 -12.08
C TRP A 290 20.84 4.02 -12.49
N ARG A 291 19.81 3.27 -12.08
CA ARG A 291 19.62 1.88 -12.50
C ARG A 291 19.55 1.76 -14.02
N ARG A 292 18.79 2.67 -14.65
CA ARG A 292 18.67 2.77 -16.11
C ARG A 292 20.02 3.06 -16.78
N LYS A 293 20.77 4.07 -16.31
CA LYS A 293 22.12 4.37 -16.85
C LYS A 293 23.06 3.17 -16.77
N LYS A 294 23.03 2.43 -15.66
CA LYS A 294 23.84 1.21 -15.48
C LYS A 294 23.43 0.06 -16.40
N ALA A 295 22.14 -0.07 -16.70
CA ALA A 295 21.62 -1.16 -17.55
C ALA A 295 21.80 -0.86 -19.04
N GLU A 296 21.58 0.38 -19.46
CA GLU A 296 21.59 0.77 -20.88
C GLU A 296 22.98 1.20 -21.38
N CYS A 297 23.99 1.26 -20.49
CA CYS A 297 25.34 1.81 -20.78
C CYS A 297 25.26 3.20 -21.44
N ASN A 298 24.26 3.99 -21.09
CA ASN A 298 23.94 5.25 -21.75
C ASN A 298 24.63 6.41 -21.02
N TRP A 299 25.36 7.25 -21.75
CA TRP A 299 26.00 8.47 -21.22
C TRP A 299 25.54 9.70 -22.00
N VAL A 300 25.49 10.83 -21.30
CA VAL A 300 25.19 12.14 -21.89
C VAL A 300 26.46 12.96 -21.76
N GLU A 301 26.98 13.42 -22.89
CA GLU A 301 28.08 14.38 -22.96
C GLU A 301 27.48 15.76 -23.26
N VAL A 302 27.73 16.72 -22.37
CA VAL A 302 27.39 18.12 -22.64
C VAL A 302 28.51 18.65 -23.52
N LEU A 303 28.21 18.88 -24.80
CA LEU A 303 29.12 19.57 -25.70
C LEU A 303 29.10 21.05 -25.34
N ASP A 304 30.18 21.56 -24.76
CA ASP A 304 30.36 23.01 -24.60
C ASP A 304 30.37 23.63 -26.00
N GLY A 305 29.43 24.55 -26.22
CA GLY A 305 29.12 25.11 -27.54
C GLY A 305 30.36 25.70 -28.23
N ALA A 306 30.47 25.39 -29.53
CA ALA A 306 31.32 26.09 -30.48
C ALA A 306 30.81 27.52 -30.77
#